data_AF-A0A7V9B7J6-F1
#
_entry.id   AF-A0A7V9B7J6-F1
#
_cell.length_a   1.000
_cell.length_b   1.000
_cell.length_c   1.000
_cell.angle_alpha   90.00
_cell.angle_beta   90.00
_cell.angle_gamma   90.00
#
_symmetry.space_group_name_H-M   'P 1'
#
loop_
_entity.id
_entity.type
_entity.pdbx_description
1 polymer ?
#
loop_
_entity_poly.entity_id
_entity_poly.type
_entity_poly.pdbx_seq_one_letter_code
_entity_poly.pdbx_strand_id
1 'polypeptide(L)'
;MIGYDTGGSGGGGWRPQPAADRIREMWDDRDAWVQRVARPLEPIWNLVEDVGRRTISVLETVEILTPIHYERWVTGGDERTCPECAPLHGMTWREAVGPTPPLHVNCRCLRVFAFTELQRREVQEWRQRTIPTVRRVWRITGWR
;
A
#
# COMPACT_ATOMS: atom_id res chain seq x y z
N MET A 1 -55.18 -59.33 -2.55
CA MET A 1 -56.05 -58.45 -1.76
C MET A 1 -55.28 -58.06 -0.52
N ILE A 2 -54.71 -56.85 -0.49
CA ILE A 2 -54.00 -56.31 0.67
C ILE A 2 -54.67 -54.97 0.96
N GLY A 3 -55.27 -54.88 2.15
CA GLY A 3 -56.05 -53.74 2.61
C GLY A 3 -55.18 -52.54 2.94
N TYR A 4 -55.72 -51.35 2.69
CA TYR A 4 -55.13 -50.09 3.12
C TYR A 4 -55.49 -49.84 4.58
N ASP A 5 -54.49 -49.89 5.46
CA ASP A 5 -54.59 -49.32 6.80
C ASP A 5 -54.46 -47.80 6.72
N THR A 6 -55.55 -47.14 7.12
CA THR A 6 -55.64 -45.68 7.27
C THR A 6 -55.19 -45.32 8.69
N GLY A 7 -53.88 -45.26 8.89
CA GLY A 7 -53.25 -44.77 10.12
C GLY A 7 -53.00 -43.25 10.03
N GLY A 8 -53.75 -42.49 10.83
CA GLY A 8 -53.75 -41.03 10.78
C GLY A 8 -52.73 -40.31 11.67
N SER A 9 -52.72 -39.00 11.43
CA SER A 9 -52.32 -37.88 12.29
C SER A 9 -50.84 -37.52 12.39
N GLY A 10 -50.54 -36.25 12.10
CA GLY A 10 -49.27 -35.62 12.47
C GLY A 10 -48.45 -35.02 11.32
N GLY A 11 -49.04 -34.73 10.16
CA GLY A 11 -48.39 -33.95 9.11
C GLY A 11 -48.20 -32.50 9.52
N GLY A 12 -47.19 -32.21 10.36
CA GLY A 12 -46.68 -30.87 10.59
C GLY A 12 -46.04 -30.36 9.30
N GLY A 13 -46.87 -29.84 8.41
CA GLY A 13 -46.46 -29.34 7.10
C GLY A 13 -45.39 -28.28 7.24
N TRP A 14 -44.22 -28.55 6.66
CA TRP A 14 -43.15 -27.57 6.49
C TRP A 14 -43.71 -26.42 5.65
N ARG A 15 -44.16 -25.33 6.29
CA ARG A 15 -44.53 -24.10 5.60
C ARG A 15 -43.24 -23.30 5.43
N PRO A 16 -42.74 -23.08 4.20
CA PRO A 16 -41.60 -22.20 4.01
C PRO A 16 -41.98 -20.82 4.51
N GLN A 17 -41.21 -20.28 5.46
CA GLN A 17 -41.39 -18.92 5.94
C GLN A 17 -41.35 -17.97 4.72
N PRO A 18 -42.29 -17.00 4.65
CA PRO A 18 -42.25 -15.94 3.64
C PRO A 18 -40.85 -15.32 3.59
N ALA A 19 -40.35 -15.03 2.39
CA ALA A 19 -39.01 -14.44 2.23
C ALA A 19 -38.83 -13.15 3.04
N ALA A 20 -39.92 -12.39 3.25
CA ALA A 20 -39.93 -11.19 4.07
C ALA A 20 -39.63 -11.45 5.56
N ASP A 21 -40.10 -12.57 6.11
CA ASP A 21 -39.92 -12.90 7.53
C ASP A 21 -38.47 -13.34 7.80
N ARG A 22 -37.86 -14.11 6.88
CA ARG A 22 -36.43 -14.47 6.94
C ARG A 22 -35.52 -13.25 6.82
N ILE A 23 -35.88 -12.30 5.95
CA ILE A 23 -35.13 -11.05 5.82
C ILE A 23 -35.22 -10.26 7.13
N ARG A 24 -36.40 -10.18 7.74
CA ARG A 24 -36.60 -9.48 9.02
C ARG A 24 -35.79 -10.12 10.15
N GLU A 25 -35.86 -11.44 10.31
CA GLU A 25 -35.08 -12.18 11.30
C GLU A 25 -33.56 -11.98 11.12
N MET A 26 -33.08 -11.99 9.88
CA MET A 26 -31.67 -11.68 9.57
C MET A 26 -31.27 -10.25 9.97
N TRP A 27 -32.17 -9.27 9.80
CA TRP A 27 -31.92 -7.90 10.26
C TRP A 27 -31.95 -7.78 11.79
N ASP A 28 -32.89 -8.45 12.45
CA ASP A 28 -33.00 -8.46 13.91
C ASP A 28 -31.77 -9.13 14.56
N ASP A 29 -31.29 -10.23 13.98
CA ASP A 29 -30.04 -10.90 14.41
C ASP A 29 -28.81 -10.01 14.22
N ARG A 30 -28.75 -9.28 13.09
CA ARG A 30 -27.71 -8.29 12.83
C ARG A 30 -27.75 -7.19 13.88
N ASP A 31 -28.93 -6.63 14.17
CA ASP A 31 -29.08 -5.55 15.14
C ASP A 31 -28.74 -6.02 16.56
N ALA A 32 -29.15 -7.23 16.94
CA ALA A 32 -28.79 -7.85 18.21
C ALA A 32 -27.27 -8.06 18.33
N TRP A 33 -26.58 -8.38 17.23
CA TRP A 33 -25.13 -8.46 17.20
C TRP A 33 -24.46 -7.07 17.27
N VAL A 34 -24.97 -6.08 16.54
CA VAL A 34 -24.49 -4.68 16.59
C VAL A 34 -24.55 -4.13 18.02
N GLN A 35 -25.67 -4.34 18.71
CA GLN A 35 -25.86 -3.86 20.09
C GLN A 35 -24.95 -4.55 21.10
N ARG A 36 -24.76 -5.88 20.96
CA ARG A 36 -24.00 -6.67 21.95
C ARG A 36 -22.50 -6.65 21.73
N VAL A 37 -22.05 -6.58 20.49
CA VAL A 37 -20.63 -6.79 20.15
C VAL A 37 -20.00 -5.51 19.65
N ALA A 38 -20.64 -4.84 18.69
CA ALA A 38 -19.97 -3.77 17.99
C ALA A 38 -20.04 -2.41 18.70
N ARG A 39 -21.20 -2.03 19.25
CA ARG A 39 -21.35 -0.79 20.04
C ARG A 39 -20.39 -0.74 21.24
N PRO A 40 -20.23 -1.80 22.05
CA PRO A 40 -19.27 -1.79 23.15
C PRO A 40 -17.80 -1.64 22.69
N LEU A 41 -17.49 -2.04 21.45
CA LEU A 41 -16.16 -1.91 20.85
C LEU A 41 -15.95 -0.56 20.13
N GLU A 42 -16.99 0.26 19.98
CA GLU A 42 -16.93 1.57 19.34
C GLU A 42 -15.81 2.47 19.89
N PRO A 43 -15.56 2.55 21.22
CA PRO A 43 -14.44 3.33 21.76
C PRO A 43 -13.06 2.81 21.31
N ILE A 44 -12.91 1.49 21.21
CA ILE A 44 -11.66 0.85 20.76
C ILE A 44 -11.45 1.14 19.29
N TRP A 45 -12.51 1.09 18.48
CA TRP A 45 -12.42 1.40 17.05
C TRP A 45 -12.11 2.87 16.79
N ASN A 46 -12.73 3.79 17.54
CA ASN A 46 -12.41 5.21 17.48
C ASN A 46 -10.93 5.46 17.82
N LEU A 47 -10.40 4.77 18.82
CA LEU A 47 -8.96 4.83 19.14
C LEU A 47 -8.09 4.32 17.99
N VAL A 48 -8.47 3.20 17.36
CA VAL A 48 -7.73 2.65 16.20
C VAL A 48 -7.77 3.61 15.02
N GLU A 49 -8.92 4.22 14.72
CA GLU A 49 -9.04 5.24 13.67
C GLU A 49 -8.17 6.46 13.94
N ASP A 50 -8.16 6.95 15.19
CA ASP A 50 -7.35 8.10 15.58
C ASP A 50 -5.86 7.80 15.52
N VAL A 51 -5.43 6.63 15.99
CA VAL A 51 -4.04 6.17 15.88
C VAL A 51 -3.65 6.02 14.41
N GLY A 52 -4.52 5.42 13.59
CA GLY A 52 -4.30 5.26 12.16
C GLY A 52 -4.14 6.61 11.46
N ARG A 53 -5.03 7.57 11.75
CA ARG A 53 -5.00 8.94 11.22
C ARG A 53 -3.72 9.67 11.61
N ARG A 54 -3.32 9.61 12.88
CA ARG A 54 -2.08 10.25 13.37
C ARG A 54 -0.84 9.60 12.77
N THR A 55 -0.81 8.28 12.67
CA THR A 55 0.31 7.55 12.05
C THR A 55 0.45 7.93 10.58
N ILE A 56 -0.65 7.99 9.83
CA ILE A 56 -0.64 8.46 8.43
C ILE A 56 -0.16 9.91 8.37
N SER A 57 -0.66 10.79 9.23
CA SER A 57 -0.23 12.19 9.26
C SER A 57 1.26 12.35 9.55
N VAL A 58 1.82 11.57 10.48
CA VAL A 58 3.26 11.54 10.75
C VAL A 58 4.02 11.03 9.53
N LEU A 59 3.57 9.95 8.89
CA LEU A 59 4.20 9.42 7.68
C LEU A 59 4.08 10.37 6.48
N GLU A 60 3.02 11.16 6.38
CA GLU A 60 2.84 12.20 5.35
C GLU A 60 3.72 13.44 5.65
N THR A 61 3.91 13.76 6.93
CA THR A 61 4.77 14.88 7.38
C THR A 61 6.25 14.54 7.26
N VAL A 62 6.61 13.28 7.51
CA VAL A 62 7.93 12.76 7.19
C VAL A 62 7.99 12.57 5.68
N GLU A 63 8.17 13.67 4.95
CA GLU A 63 8.61 13.60 3.56
C GLU A 63 9.86 12.73 3.54
N ILE A 64 9.74 11.53 2.96
CA ILE A 64 10.88 10.61 2.83
C ILE A 64 11.81 11.22 1.78
N LEU A 65 12.66 12.13 2.23
CA LEU A 65 13.76 12.69 1.47
C LEU A 65 14.81 11.59 1.33
N THR A 66 14.96 11.06 0.13
CA THR A 66 16.01 10.08 -0.16
C THR A 66 17.23 10.86 -0.67
N PRO A 67 18.39 10.77 -0.01
CA PRO A 67 19.60 11.38 -0.52
C PRO A 67 20.05 10.64 -1.78
N ILE A 68 20.29 11.39 -2.85
CA ILE A 68 20.86 10.88 -4.09
C ILE A 68 22.22 11.55 -4.26
N HIS A 69 23.27 10.73 -4.27
CA HIS A 69 24.63 11.21 -4.50
C HIS A 69 24.89 11.39 -5.99
N TYR A 70 25.54 12.49 -6.34
CA TYR A 70 26.05 12.76 -7.68
C TYR A 70 27.57 12.79 -7.66
N GLU A 71 28.15 12.27 -8.72
CA GLU A 71 29.58 12.22 -8.94
C GLU A 71 29.93 12.99 -10.22
N ARG A 72 31.04 13.72 -10.17
CA ARG A 72 31.61 14.47 -11.29
C ARG A 72 32.77 13.70 -11.89
N TRP A 73 32.85 13.70 -13.21
CA TRP A 73 34.02 13.19 -13.91
C TRP A 73 35.15 14.22 -13.93
N VAL A 74 36.31 13.82 -13.43
CA VAL A 74 37.53 14.62 -13.40
C VAL A 74 38.56 13.93 -14.28
N THR A 75 38.98 14.62 -15.34
CA THR A 75 40.07 14.13 -16.19
C THR A 75 41.39 14.20 -15.43
N GLY A 76 42.33 13.32 -15.77
CA GLY A 76 43.71 13.47 -15.31
C GLY A 76 44.23 14.82 -15.80
N GLY A 77 44.40 15.77 -14.88
CA GLY A 77 44.70 17.18 -15.17
C GLY A 77 46.10 17.45 -15.74
N ASP A 78 46.68 16.50 -16.45
CA ASP A 78 47.90 16.67 -17.23
C ASP A 78 47.55 17.02 -18.69
N GLU A 79 48.56 17.43 -19.46
CA GLU A 79 48.44 17.71 -20.90
C GLU A 79 48.01 16.48 -21.73
N ARG A 80 47.83 15.31 -21.11
CA ARG A 80 47.45 14.04 -21.75
C ARG A 80 46.00 13.66 -21.47
N THR A 81 45.12 14.65 -21.28
CA THR A 81 43.67 14.36 -21.23
C THR A 81 43.27 13.62 -22.51
N CYS A 82 42.75 12.40 -22.35
CA CYS A 82 42.27 11.56 -23.43
C CYS A 82 41.21 12.30 -24.27
N PRO A 83 41.26 12.24 -25.62
CA PRO A 83 40.25 12.85 -26.48
C PRO A 83 38.83 12.36 -26.18
N GLU A 84 38.69 11.10 -25.73
CA GLU A 84 37.41 10.50 -25.34
C GLU A 84 36.90 11.01 -23.98
N CYS A 85 37.81 11.37 -23.07
CA CYS A 85 37.46 11.82 -21.72
C CYS A 85 37.32 13.33 -21.62
N ALA A 86 37.98 14.09 -22.49
CA ALA A 86 37.93 15.55 -22.50
C ALA A 86 36.48 16.08 -22.54
N PRO A 87 35.56 15.53 -23.36
CA PRO A 87 34.17 15.98 -23.37
C PRO A 87 33.42 15.67 -22.07
N LEU A 88 33.85 14.67 -21.31
CA LEU A 88 33.21 14.27 -20.06
C LEU A 88 33.67 15.13 -18.87
N HIS A 89 34.72 15.94 -19.02
CA HIS A 89 35.25 16.74 -17.92
C HIS A 89 34.17 17.66 -17.34
N GLY A 90 33.94 17.54 -16.03
CA GLY A 90 32.97 18.37 -15.30
C GLY A 90 31.52 17.90 -15.39
N MET A 91 31.18 16.95 -16.27
CA MET A 91 29.85 16.34 -16.31
C MET A 91 29.57 15.57 -15.02
N THR A 92 28.29 15.56 -14.63
CA THR A 92 27.83 14.94 -13.38
C THR A 92 26.76 13.90 -13.64
N TRP A 93 26.86 12.77 -12.94
CA TRP A 93 25.87 11.71 -12.97
C TRP A 93 25.50 11.30 -11.57
N ARG A 94 24.36 10.63 -11.41
CA ARG A 94 24.05 9.93 -10.18
C ARG A 94 25.12 8.86 -9.93
N GLU A 95 25.37 8.58 -8.67
CA GLU A 95 26.22 7.46 -8.24
C GLU A 95 25.80 6.17 -8.96
N ALA A 96 26.79 5.40 -9.41
CA ALA A 96 26.61 4.18 -10.22
C ALA A 96 25.90 4.34 -11.58
N VAL A 97 25.58 5.57 -12.01
CA VAL A 97 24.99 5.85 -13.33
C VAL A 97 26.00 6.57 -14.23
N GLY A 98 26.02 6.24 -15.52
CA GLY A 98 26.91 6.88 -16.51
C GLY A 98 28.25 6.17 -16.67
N PRO A 99 29.23 6.79 -17.34
CA PRO A 99 30.53 6.18 -17.60
C PRO A 99 31.29 5.93 -16.30
N THR A 100 31.99 4.81 -16.21
CA THR A 100 32.82 4.40 -15.07
C THR A 100 34.28 4.27 -15.50
N PRO A 101 35.23 4.91 -14.78
CA PRO A 101 36.65 4.70 -15.06
C PRO A 101 37.09 3.25 -14.77
N PRO A 102 38.06 2.70 -15.53
CA PRO A 102 38.71 3.29 -16.70
C PRO A 102 37.84 3.19 -17.96
N LEU A 103 37.75 4.28 -18.75
CA LEU A 103 36.96 4.29 -19.99
C LEU A 103 37.67 3.55 -21.14
N HIS A 104 39.00 3.60 -21.14
CA HIS A 104 39.88 2.97 -22.12
C HIS A 104 41.18 2.54 -21.43
N VAL A 105 42.04 1.84 -22.16
CA VAL A 105 43.35 1.40 -21.65
C VAL A 105 44.14 2.59 -21.11
N ASN A 106 44.73 2.44 -19.92
CA ASN A 106 45.51 3.48 -19.22
C ASN A 106 44.74 4.77 -18.91
N CYS A 107 43.41 4.76 -18.87
CA CYS A 107 42.62 5.90 -18.42
C CYS A 107 42.92 6.21 -16.94
N ARG A 108 43.25 7.46 -16.64
CA ARG A 108 43.55 7.95 -15.27
C ARG A 108 42.46 8.88 -14.73
N CYS A 109 41.33 8.99 -15.42
CA CYS A 109 40.22 9.82 -14.99
C CYS A 109 39.55 9.19 -13.76
N LEU A 110 38.90 10.04 -12.96
CA LEU A 110 38.26 9.63 -11.72
C LEU A 110 36.83 10.17 -11.68
N ARG A 111 35.98 9.47 -10.94
CA ARG A 111 34.70 10.01 -10.46
C ARG A 111 34.90 10.47 -9.04
N VAL A 112 34.52 11.71 -8.76
CA VAL A 112 34.60 12.30 -7.42
C VAL A 112 33.22 12.77 -7.01
N PHE A 113 32.94 12.77 -5.71
CA PHE A 113 31.71 13.34 -5.18
C PHE A 113 31.51 14.78 -5.67
N ALA A 114 30.33 15.08 -6.19
CA ALA A 114 29.94 16.41 -6.66
C ALA A 114 29.02 17.11 -5.66
N PHE A 115 27.86 16.51 -5.40
CA PHE A 115 26.85 17.02 -4.47
C PHE A 115 25.83 15.92 -4.15
N THR A 116 24.98 16.19 -3.15
CA THR A 116 23.82 15.34 -2.83
C THR A 116 22.54 16.12 -3.13
N GLU A 117 21.63 15.50 -3.86
CA GLU A 117 20.27 16.01 -4.08
C GLU A 117 19.31 15.25 -3.16
N LEU A 118 18.47 15.97 -2.42
CA LEU A 118 17.41 15.37 -1.63
C LEU A 118 16.18 15.27 -2.52
N GLN A 119 15.86 14.06 -3.00
CA GLN A 119 14.64 13.85 -3.76
C GLN A 119 13.53 13.36 -2.85
N ARG A 120 12.36 14.00 -3.01
CA ARG A 120 11.13 13.56 -2.37
C ARG A 120 10.68 12.27 -3.02
N ARG A 121 10.71 11.16 -2.29
CA ARG A 121 10.11 9.91 -2.76
C ARG A 121 8.59 10.10 -2.76
N GLU A 122 7.97 10.10 -3.94
CA GLU A 122 6.51 10.12 -4.01
C GLU A 122 5.96 8.83 -3.39
N VAL A 123 5.42 8.94 -2.18
CA VAL A 123 4.66 7.88 -1.48
C VAL A 123 3.29 7.63 -2.16
N GLN A 124 3.06 8.14 -3.38
CA GLN A 124 1.79 7.98 -4.09
C GLN A 124 1.47 6.50 -4.39
N GLU A 125 2.46 5.68 -4.73
CA GLU A 125 2.21 4.28 -5.12
C GLU A 125 1.64 3.44 -3.96
N TRP A 126 2.14 3.65 -2.74
CA TRP A 126 1.58 3.00 -1.54
C TRP A 126 0.14 3.47 -1.27
N ARG A 127 -0.10 4.78 -1.47
CA ARG A 127 -1.42 5.41 -1.31
C ARG A 127 -2.46 4.81 -2.27
N GLN A 128 -2.08 4.58 -3.53
CA GLN A 128 -2.96 3.99 -4.55
C GLN A 128 -3.25 2.51 -4.31
N ARG A 129 -2.32 1.73 -3.76
CA ARG A 129 -2.53 0.30 -3.49
C ARG A 129 -3.30 0.03 -2.20
N THR A 130 -3.04 0.79 -1.15
CA THR A 130 -3.52 0.45 0.21
C THR A 130 -4.88 1.07 0.52
N ILE A 131 -5.14 2.30 0.07
CA ILE A 131 -6.39 3.02 0.36
C ILE A 131 -7.64 2.33 -0.24
N PRO A 132 -7.63 1.82 -1.49
CA PRO A 132 -8.81 1.14 -2.04
C PRO A 132 -9.14 -0.15 -1.28
N THR A 133 -8.12 -0.86 -0.81
CA THR A 133 -8.27 -2.15 -0.11
C THR A 133 -8.91 -1.95 1.26
N VAL A 134 -8.42 -0.95 2.02
CA VAL A 134 -9.02 -0.58 3.30
C VAL A 134 -10.44 -0.07 3.07
N ARG A 135 -10.69 0.89 2.17
CA ARG A 135 -12.08 1.35 1.89
C ARG A 135 -13.03 0.23 1.47
N ARG A 136 -12.54 -0.79 0.75
CA ARG A 136 -13.36 -1.92 0.31
C ARG A 136 -13.75 -2.84 1.46
N VAL A 137 -12.82 -3.11 2.40
CA VAL A 137 -13.13 -3.83 3.64
C VAL A 137 -14.22 -3.10 4.42
N TRP A 138 -14.14 -1.77 4.53
CA TRP A 138 -15.11 -0.96 5.26
C TRP A 138 -16.49 -0.91 4.60
N ARG A 139 -16.55 -0.89 3.26
CA ARG A 139 -17.82 -0.99 2.51
C ARG A 139 -18.50 -2.35 2.66
N ILE A 140 -17.73 -3.43 2.71
CA ILE A 140 -18.26 -4.80 2.79
C ILE A 140 -18.75 -5.10 4.21
N THR A 141 -18.09 -4.57 5.24
CA THR A 141 -18.50 -4.80 6.63
C THR A 141 -19.70 -3.94 7.06
N GLY A 142 -20.12 -2.96 6.24
CA GLY A 142 -21.38 -2.23 6.42
C GLY A 142 -21.41 -1.26 7.60
N TRP A 143 -20.24 -0.77 8.02
CA TRP A 143 -20.08 0.20 9.12
C TRP A 143 -20.03 1.62 8.54
N ARG A 144 -20.92 2.48 9.01
CA ARG A 144 -21.07 3.88 8.59
C ARG A 144 -21.23 4.76 9.82
#